data_AF-A0A3B1BEY6-F1
#
_entry.id   AF-A0A3B1BEY6-F1
#
_cell.length_a   1.000
_cell.length_b   1.000
_cell.length_c   1.000
_cell.angle_alpha   90.00
_cell.angle_beta   90.00
_cell.angle_gamma   90.00
#
_symmetry.space_group_name_H-M   'P 1'
#
loop_
_entity.id
_entity.type
_entity.pdbx_description
1 polymer ?
#
loop_
_entity_poly.entity_id
_entity_poly.type
_entity_poly.pdbx_seq_one_letter_code
_entity_poly.pdbx_strand_id
1 'polypeptide(L)'
;MKGIYLDSETAVTAEVFAVVYVPGRHRKRYPETNVTVMDSAASAMAQAEPNQRCYAARVMGPARSSEGVKLYYLVGWLDDNQP
;
A
#
# COMPACT_ATOMS: atom_id res chain seq x y z
N MET A 1 -28.17 -20.22 -22.29
CA MET A 1 -26.82 -20.44 -21.74
C MET A 1 -26.26 -19.08 -21.37
N LYS A 2 -26.26 -18.74 -20.08
CA LYS A 2 -25.87 -17.41 -19.58
C LYS A 2 -24.36 -17.46 -19.33
N GLY A 3 -23.62 -16.73 -20.14
CA GLY A 3 -22.16 -16.68 -20.09
C GLY A 3 -21.68 -16.29 -18.69
N ILE A 4 -20.68 -17.03 -18.24
CA ILE A 4 -19.69 -16.64 -17.24
C ILE A 4 -19.49 -15.12 -17.19
N TYR A 5 -20.17 -14.43 -16.28
CA TYR A 5 -19.71 -13.11 -15.86
C TYR A 5 -18.68 -13.38 -14.78
N LEU A 6 -17.42 -13.31 -15.20
CA LEU A 6 -16.26 -13.35 -14.35
C LEU A 6 -16.49 -12.33 -13.23
N ASP A 7 -16.85 -12.82 -12.04
CA ASP A 7 -16.79 -12.01 -10.83
C ASP A 7 -15.30 -11.78 -10.57
N SER A 8 -14.74 -10.82 -11.30
CA SER A 8 -13.39 -10.32 -11.08
C SER A 8 -13.46 -9.40 -9.87
N GLU A 9 -13.74 -9.98 -8.70
CA GLU A 9 -13.28 -9.46 -7.41
C GLU A 9 -11.75 -9.32 -7.36
N THR A 10 -11.04 -9.69 -8.43
CA THR A 10 -9.73 -9.15 -8.75
C THR A 10 -9.88 -7.69 -9.22
N ALA A 11 -10.26 -6.80 -8.30
CA ALA A 11 -9.89 -5.40 -8.44
C ALA A 11 -8.38 -5.39 -8.61
N VAL A 12 -7.92 -5.19 -9.84
CA VAL A 12 -6.52 -5.02 -10.21
C VAL A 12 -6.02 -3.86 -9.36
N THR A 13 -5.47 -4.19 -8.20
CA THR A 13 -5.06 -3.19 -7.22
C THR A 13 -3.75 -2.66 -7.74
N ALA A 14 -3.77 -1.41 -8.23
CA ALA A 14 -2.60 -0.79 -8.79
C ALA A 14 -1.49 -0.69 -7.73
N GLU A 15 -0.25 -0.92 -8.15
CA GLU A 15 0.90 -0.57 -7.32
C GLU A 15 0.99 0.96 -7.26
N VAL A 16 0.89 1.50 -6.06
CA VAL A 16 0.98 2.93 -5.79
C VAL A 16 2.11 3.19 -4.81
N PHE A 17 2.66 4.41 -4.85
CA PHE A 17 3.64 4.86 -3.88
C PHE A 17 2.90 5.39 -2.66
N ALA A 18 3.44 5.12 -1.47
CA ALA A 18 2.84 5.58 -0.24
C ALA A 18 3.89 5.76 0.86
N VAL A 19 3.57 6.61 1.83
CA VAL A 19 4.24 6.63 3.13
C VAL A 19 3.44 5.75 4.07
N VAL A 20 4.11 4.75 4.65
CA VAL A 20 3.47 3.81 5.57
C VAL A 20 3.99 4.07 6.97
N TYR A 21 3.07 4.29 7.90
CA TYR A 21 3.36 4.36 9.32
C TYR A 21 3.49 2.95 9.91
N VAL A 22 4.68 2.63 10.40
CA VAL A 22 5.08 1.30 10.86
C VAL A 22 5.49 1.34 12.33
N PRO A 23 4.53 1.20 13.26
CA PRO A 23 4.88 1.09 14.68
C PRO A 23 5.72 -0.16 15.00
N GLY A 24 5.69 -1.17 14.11
CA GLY A 24 6.59 -2.34 14.13
C GLY A 24 6.67 -3.03 12.77
N ARG A 25 7.88 -3.38 12.32
CA ARG A 25 8.21 -3.80 10.93
C ARG A 25 7.81 -5.25 10.57
N HIS A 26 6.96 -5.89 11.37
CA HIS A 26 6.55 -7.29 11.20
C HIS A 26 5.31 -7.49 10.31
N ARG A 27 4.61 -6.41 9.92
CA ARG A 27 3.35 -6.51 9.16
C ARG A 27 3.61 -6.44 7.65
N LYS A 28 2.90 -7.28 6.89
CA LYS A 28 2.90 -7.27 5.41
C LYS A 28 1.73 -6.48 4.81
N ARG A 29 0.81 -6.02 5.66
CA ARG A 29 -0.43 -5.35 5.28
C ARG A 29 -0.74 -4.24 6.28
N TYR A 30 -1.21 -3.12 5.78
CA TYR A 30 -1.48 -1.93 6.57
C TYR A 30 -2.87 -1.37 6.22
N PRO A 31 -3.65 -0.92 7.22
CA PRO A 31 -4.91 -0.24 6.96
C PRO A 31 -4.66 1.11 6.27
N GLU A 32 -5.65 1.59 5.53
CA GLU A 32 -5.70 2.94 4.94
C GLU A 32 -5.31 4.04 5.93
N THR A 33 -5.65 3.89 7.21
CA THR A 33 -5.29 4.85 8.27
C THR A 33 -3.79 5.02 8.48
N ASN A 34 -2.99 4.03 8.09
CA ASN A 34 -1.54 4.01 8.26
C ASN A 34 -0.81 4.23 6.93
N VAL A 35 -1.54 4.45 5.83
CA VAL A 35 -1.00 4.47 4.48
C VAL A 35 -1.43 5.76 3.82
N THR A 36 -0.47 6.63 3.58
CA THR A 36 -0.69 7.88 2.84
C THR A 36 -0.20 7.68 1.42
N VAL A 37 -1.12 7.48 0.48
CA VAL A 37 -0.80 7.33 -0.95
C VAL A 37 -0.23 8.65 -1.48
N MET A 38 0.82 8.53 -2.30
CA MET A 38 1.55 9.63 -2.90
C MET A 38 1.57 9.47 -4.42
N ASP A 39 1.66 10.59 -5.13
CA ASP A 39 1.67 10.59 -6.60
C ASP A 39 2.95 9.98 -7.19
N SER A 40 4.05 9.98 -6.43
CA SER A 40 5.36 9.52 -6.91
C SER A 40 6.24 8.98 -5.79
N ALA A 41 7.21 8.13 -6.17
CA ALA A 41 8.25 7.64 -5.27
C ALA A 41 9.04 8.79 -4.62
N ALA A 42 9.34 9.85 -5.39
CA ALA A 42 10.05 11.02 -4.88
C ALA A 42 9.27 11.74 -3.78
N SER A 43 7.95 11.92 -3.95
CA SER A 43 7.10 12.50 -2.91
C SER A 43 7.01 11.61 -1.67
N ALA A 44 6.90 10.29 -1.85
CA ALA A 44 6.91 9.34 -0.75
C ALA A 44 8.22 9.36 0.05
N MET A 45 9.37 9.44 -0.63
CA MET A 45 10.67 9.56 0.03
C MET A 45 10.85 10.92 0.72
N ALA A 46 10.37 12.01 0.11
CA ALA A 46 10.44 13.35 0.70
C ALA A 46 9.60 13.45 1.99
N GLN A 47 8.50 12.69 2.09
CA GLN A 47 7.66 12.59 3.28
C GLN A 47 8.00 11.40 4.17
N ALA A 48 9.00 10.59 3.82
CA ALA A 48 9.46 9.53 4.70
C ALA A 48 10.13 10.16 5.92
N GLU A 49 9.67 9.75 7.09
CA GLU A 49 10.21 10.22 8.37
C GLU A 49 10.56 9.01 9.25
N PRO A 50 11.78 8.47 9.10
CA PRO A 50 12.25 7.35 9.91
C PRO A 50 12.16 7.61 11.42
N ASN A 51 12.34 8.87 11.83
CA ASN A 51 12.20 9.31 13.23
C ASN A 51 10.77 9.15 13.76
N GLN A 52 9.76 9.30 12.89
CA GLN A 52 8.35 9.12 13.22
C GLN A 52 7.83 7.72 12.86
N ARG A 53 8.73 6.81 12.46
CA ARG A 53 8.39 5.46 11.96
C ARG A 53 7.53 5.47 10.70
N CYS A 54 7.65 6.52 9.89
CA CYS A 54 7.01 6.66 8.59
C CYS A 54 8.05 6.34 7.51
N TYR A 55 7.78 5.33 6.68
CA TYR A 55 8.73 4.89 5.66
C TYR A 55 8.10 4.94 4.29
N ALA A 56 8.88 5.35 3.29
CA ALA A 56 8.44 5.30 1.91
C ALA A 56 8.35 3.84 1.45
N ALA A 57 7.23 3.49 0.83
CA ALA A 57 6.95 2.15 0.35
C ALA A 57 6.17 2.16 -0.95
N ARG A 58 6.29 1.07 -1.68
CA ARG A 58 5.36 0.69 -2.72
C ARG A 58 4.33 -0.27 -2.13
N VAL A 59 3.07 0.05 -2.32
CA VAL A 59 1.95 -0.73 -1.80
C VAL A 59 0.97 -1.06 -2.92
N MET A 60 0.24 -2.16 -2.75
CA MET A 60 -0.81 -2.60 -3.66
C MET A 60 -2.15 -2.46 -2.93
N GLY A 61 -3.08 -1.69 -3.49
CA GLY A 61 -4.37 -1.45 -2.85
C GLY A 61 -5.08 -0.20 -3.39
N PRO A 62 -6.20 0.19 -2.76
CA PRO A 62 -6.81 -0.44 -1.59
C PRO A 62 -7.60 -1.70 -1.95
N ALA A 63 -7.37 -2.80 -1.21
CA ALA A 63 -8.24 -3.97 -1.22
C ALA A 63 -9.30 -3.81 -0.12
N ARG A 64 -10.57 -4.00 -0.46
CA ARG A 64 -11.67 -3.91 0.50
C ARG A 64 -11.81 -5.24 1.26
N SER A 65 -11.71 -5.19 2.58
CA SER A 65 -12.08 -6.31 3.45
C SER A 65 -13.61 -6.46 3.51
N SER A 66 -14.10 -7.67 3.80
CA SER A 66 -15.52 -7.94 4.10
C SER A 66 -16.05 -7.09 5.26
N GLU A 67 -15.18 -6.64 6.16
CA GLU A 67 -15.48 -5.74 7.29
C GLU A 67 -15.51 -4.25 6.89
N GLY A 68 -15.37 -3.91 5.60
CA GLY A 68 -15.43 -2.54 5.09
C GLY A 68 -14.12 -1.73 5.24
N VAL A 69 -13.08 -2.33 5.82
CA VAL A 69 -11.76 -1.70 5.95
C VAL A 69 -10.97 -1.82 4.65
N LYS A 70 -10.34 -0.72 4.21
CA LYS A 70 -9.38 -0.76 3.11
C LYS A 70 -8.01 -1.13 3.62
N LEU A 71 -7.42 -2.15 3.00
CA LEU A 71 -6.09 -2.64 3.30
C LEU A 71 -5.16 -2.43 2.10
N TYR A 72 -3.93 -2.05 2.40
CA TYR A 72 -2.83 -1.98 1.44
C TYR A 72 -1.81 -3.07 1.77
N TYR A 73 -1.37 -3.76 0.74
CA TYR A 73 -0.37 -4.82 0.82
C TYR A 73 0.99 -4.21 0.52
N LEU A 74 1.97 -4.43 1.40
CA LEU A 74 3.33 -3.96 1.17
C LEU A 74 3.94 -4.76 0.01
N VAL A 75 4.37 -4.06 -1.04
CA VAL A 75 5.13 -4.64 -2.16
C VAL A 75 6.63 -4.57 -1.85
N GLY A 76 7.10 -3.41 -1.36
CA GLY A 76 8.49 -3.20 -0.97
C GLY A 76 8.72 -1.81 -0.39
N TRP A 77 9.81 -1.63 0.37
CA TRP A 77 10.22 -0.32 0.88
C TRP A 77 11.04 0.42 -0.18
N LEU A 78 10.88 1.73 -0.29
CA LEU A 78 11.67 2.58 -1.19
C LEU A 78 12.99 3.04 -0.54
N ASP A 79 13.06 3.06 0.80
CA ASP A 79 14.27 3.36 1.58
C ASP A 79 15.39 2.31 1.38
N ASP A 80 15.04 1.11 0.94
CA ASP A 80 16.01 0.04 0.67
C ASP A 80 16.59 0.24 -0.74
N ASN A 81 17.32 1.37 -0.89
CA ASN A 81 18.24 1.71 -1.97
C ASN A 81 17.97 0.97 -3.29
N GLN A 82 17.03 1.49 -4.10
CA GLN A 82 16.96 1.04 -5.49
C GLN A 82 18.28 1.41 -6.21
N PRO A 83 18.91 0.47 -6.93
CA PRO A 83 20.16 0.71 -7.66
C PRO A 83 19.99 1.71 -8.81
#